data_AF-A0A1H0Z1P9-F1
#
_entry.id   AF-A0A1H0Z1P9-F1
#
_cell.length_a   1.000
_cell.length_b   1.000
_cell.length_c   1.000
_cell.angle_alpha   90.00
_cell.angle_beta   90.00
_cell.angle_gamma   90.00
#
_symmetry.space_group_name_H-M   'P 1'
#
loop_
_entity.id
_entity.type
_entity.pdbx_description
1 polymer ?
#
loop_
_entity_poly.entity_id
_entity_poly.type
_entity_poly.pdbx_seq_one_letter_code
_entity_poly.pdbx_strand_id
1 'polypeptide(L)'
;MQTREDIFNTLRDALVELFELDPASISLESNLYQDLEIDSIDAVDLIDHIKRQTGKKIAADEFKAVRTVNDVVEAVYRLVNNAA
;
A
#
# COMPACT_ATOMS: atom_id res chain seq x y z
N MET A 1 -1.36 5.40 -17.46
CA MET A 1 -0.18 5.50 -16.58
C MET A 1 -0.68 5.97 -15.24
N GLN A 2 -0.65 5.12 -14.22
CA GLN A 2 -0.93 5.58 -12.85
C GLN A 2 0.33 6.27 -12.31
N THR A 3 0.16 7.47 -11.76
CA THR A 3 1.23 8.19 -11.09
C THR A 3 1.39 7.69 -9.65
N ARG A 4 2.55 7.94 -9.03
CA ARG A 4 2.76 7.62 -7.61
C ARG A 4 1.71 8.28 -6.72
N GLU A 5 1.30 9.51 -7.05
CA GLU A 5 0.28 10.26 -6.31
C GLU A 5 -1.10 9.60 -6.39
N ASP A 6 -1.49 9.09 -7.55
CA ASP A 6 -2.75 8.35 -7.73
C ASP A 6 -2.77 7.07 -6.89
N ILE A 7 -1.66 6.33 -6.91
CA ILE A 7 -1.48 5.12 -6.12
C ILE A 7 -1.46 5.44 -4.63
N PHE A 8 -0.76 6.49 -4.21
CA PHE A 8 -0.74 6.94 -2.82
C PHE A 8 -2.13 7.34 -2.34
N ASN A 9 -2.89 8.10 -3.13
CA ASN A 9 -4.25 8.48 -2.76
C ASN A 9 -5.15 7.25 -2.61
N THR A 10 -5.06 6.30 -3.54
CA THR A 10 -5.81 5.03 -3.47
C THR A 10 -5.40 4.21 -2.25
N LEU A 11 -4.10 4.12 -1.96
CA LEU A 11 -3.56 3.41 -0.81
C LEU A 11 -4.01 4.06 0.50
N ARG A 12 -3.94 5.39 0.58
CA ARG A 12 -4.39 6.16 1.73
C ARG A 12 -5.87 5.93 1.97
N ASP A 13 -6.70 6.02 0.94
CA ASP A 13 -8.14 5.79 1.05
C ASP A 13 -8.42 4.36 1.55
N ALA A 14 -7.74 3.36 0.98
CA ALA A 14 -7.85 1.98 1.44
C ALA A 14 -7.40 1.81 2.90
N LEU A 15 -6.33 2.48 3.33
CA LEU A 15 -5.88 2.43 4.73
C LEU A 15 -6.89 3.07 5.69
N VAL A 16 -7.52 4.18 5.29
CA VAL A 16 -8.58 4.84 6.06
C VAL A 16 -9.84 3.98 6.11
N GLU A 17 -10.25 3.37 5.00
CA GLU A 17 -11.47 2.54 4.94
C GLU A 17 -11.31 1.18 5.63
N LEU A 18 -10.16 0.51 5.46
CA LEU A 18 -9.93 -0.83 5.99
C LEU A 18 -9.52 -0.84 7.46
N PHE A 19 -8.74 0.17 7.88
CA PHE A 19 -8.15 0.22 9.22
C PHE A 19 -8.66 1.40 10.05
N GLU A 20 -9.63 2.17 9.55
CA GLU A 20 -10.21 3.33 10.23
C GLU A 20 -9.15 4.35 10.70
N LEU A 21 -8.05 4.45 9.95
CA LEU A 21 -6.93 5.32 10.24
C LEU A 21 -7.23 6.77 9.86
N ASP A 22 -6.59 7.71 10.55
CA ASP A 22 -6.71 9.12 10.20
C ASP A 22 -5.86 9.45 8.96
N PRO A 23 -6.43 10.05 7.89
CA PRO A 23 -5.67 10.41 6.70
C PRO A 23 -4.56 11.42 6.98
N ALA A 24 -4.61 12.17 8.09
CA ALA A 24 -3.54 13.07 8.50
C ALA A 24 -2.33 12.32 9.11
N SER A 25 -2.53 11.13 9.68
CA SER A 25 -1.44 10.27 10.15
C SER A 25 -0.76 9.51 9.02
N ILE A 26 -1.44 9.31 7.87
CA ILE A 26 -0.88 8.55 6.75
C ILE A 26 0.02 9.45 5.91
N SER A 27 1.33 9.32 6.10
CA SER A 27 2.37 9.95 5.29
C SER A 27 3.17 8.92 4.51
N LEU A 28 3.83 9.34 3.43
CA LEU A 28 4.74 8.46 2.67
C LEU A 28 5.85 7.87 3.55
N GLU A 29 6.30 8.64 4.55
CA GLU A 29 7.33 8.24 5.52
C GLU A 29 6.77 7.42 6.70
N SER A 30 5.44 7.34 6.85
CA SER A 30 4.80 6.58 7.93
C SER A 30 5.13 5.10 7.80
N ASN A 31 5.48 4.50 8.94
CA ASN A 31 5.76 3.09 9.03
C ASN A 31 4.45 2.31 9.23
N LEU A 32 4.19 1.33 8.37
CA LEU A 32 2.96 0.52 8.45
C LEU A 32 2.84 -0.15 9.82
N TYR A 33 3.91 -0.76 10.32
CA TYR A 33 3.88 -1.53 11.56
C TYR A 33 4.02 -0.68 12.82
N GLN A 34 4.84 0.38 12.78
CA GLN A 34 5.14 1.19 13.98
C GLN A 34 4.26 2.42 14.13
N ASP A 35 3.85 3.05 13.04
CA ASP A 35 3.12 4.32 13.04
C ASP A 35 1.63 4.09 12.80
N LEU A 36 1.30 3.19 11.87
CA LEU A 36 -0.06 2.83 11.51
C LEU A 36 -0.57 1.57 12.22
N GLU A 37 0.26 0.96 13.09
CA GLU A 37 -0.06 -0.23 13.89
C GLU A 37 -0.63 -1.40 13.07
N ILE A 38 -0.24 -1.52 11.79
CA ILE A 38 -0.69 -2.57 10.88
C ILE A 38 -0.03 -3.90 11.25
N ASP A 39 -0.84 -4.90 11.55
CA ASP A 39 -0.36 -6.24 11.84
C ASP A 39 -0.09 -7.07 10.57
N SER A 40 0.57 -8.21 10.77
CA SER A 40 0.82 -9.17 9.68
C SER A 40 -0.45 -9.77 9.05
N ILE A 41 -1.60 -9.68 9.73
CA ILE A 41 -2.91 -10.10 9.23
C ILE A 41 -3.49 -8.99 8.35
N ASP A 42 -3.50 -7.76 8.86
CA ASP A 42 -3.95 -6.55 8.16
C ASP A 42 -3.19 -6.33 6.84
N ALA A 43 -1.89 -6.58 6.86
CA ALA A 43 -1.04 -6.63 5.67
C ALA A 43 -1.63 -7.50 4.54
N VAL A 44 -2.20 -8.66 4.87
CA VAL A 44 -2.80 -9.58 3.88
C VAL A 44 -4.05 -8.97 3.26
N ASP A 45 -4.90 -8.34 4.07
CA ASP A 45 -6.11 -7.66 3.59
C ASP A 45 -5.78 -6.44 2.71
N LEU A 46 -4.74 -5.67 3.08
CA LEU A 46 -4.26 -4.56 2.27
C LEU A 46 -3.77 -5.03 0.89
N ILE A 47 -3.02 -6.14 0.83
CA ILE A 47 -2.56 -6.73 -0.44
C ILE A 47 -3.74 -7.17 -1.29
N ASP A 48 -4.75 -7.84 -0.70
CA ASP A 48 -5.91 -8.30 -1.46
C ASP A 48 -6.74 -7.12 -1.99
N HIS A 49 -6.89 -6.05 -1.20
CA HIS A 49 -7.55 -4.82 -1.64
C HIS A 49 -6.80 -4.15 -2.79
N ILE A 50 -5.48 -3.92 -2.66
CA ILE A 50 -4.66 -3.33 -3.72
C ILE A 50 -4.70 -4.18 -4.99
N LYS A 51 -4.66 -5.51 -4.86
CA LYS A 51 -4.77 -6.43 -5.99
C LYS A 51 -6.11 -6.32 -6.70
N ARG A 52 -7.22 -6.12 -5.98
CA ARG A 52 -8.54 -5.91 -6.59
C ARG A 52 -8.63 -4.57 -7.32
N GLN A 53 -8.04 -3.52 -6.75
CA GLN A 53 -7.99 -2.17 -7.34
C GLN A 53 -7.11 -2.12 -8.60
N THR A 54 -5.88 -2.64 -8.51
CA THR A 54 -4.86 -2.55 -9.57
C THR A 54 -4.90 -3.71 -10.56
N GLY A 55 -5.56 -4.82 -10.21
CA GLY A 55 -5.52 -6.07 -10.96
C GLY A 55 -4.15 -6.77 -10.95
N LYS A 56 -3.16 -6.24 -10.22
CA LYS A 56 -1.78 -6.77 -10.16
C LYS A 56 -1.54 -7.44 -8.81
N LYS A 57 -0.81 -8.56 -8.84
CA LYS A 57 -0.46 -9.31 -7.64
C LYS A 57 0.91 -8.85 -7.13
N ILE A 58 0.95 -8.28 -5.93
CA ILE A 58 2.21 -8.06 -5.20
C ILE A 58 2.68 -9.42 -4.68
N ALA A 59 3.97 -9.73 -4.86
CA ALA A 59 4.57 -10.92 -4.27
C ALA A 59 4.68 -10.74 -2.75
N ALA A 60 4.38 -11.80 -1.98
CA ALA A 60 4.47 -11.74 -0.52
C ALA A 60 5.88 -11.37 -0.03
N ASP A 61 6.92 -11.74 -0.78
CA ASP A 61 8.31 -11.38 -0.48
C ASP A 61 8.56 -9.87 -0.64
N GLU A 62 8.01 -9.28 -1.70
CA GLU A 62 8.09 -7.84 -1.96
C GLU A 62 7.30 -7.07 -0.89
N PHE A 63 6.16 -7.59 -0.47
CA PHE A 63 5.39 -7.00 0.63
C PHE A 63 6.08 -7.16 1.99
N LYS A 64 6.77 -8.26 2.27
CA LYS A 64 7.57 -8.39 3.51
C LYS A 64 8.74 -7.40 3.55
N ALA A 65 9.23 -6.97 2.40
CA ALA A 65 10.26 -5.94 2.30
C ALA A 65 9.69 -4.53 2.52
N VAL A 66 8.39 -4.30 2.30
CA VAL A 66 7.77 -2.99 2.56
C VAL A 66 7.68 -2.72 4.06
N ARG A 67 8.08 -1.52 4.47
CA ARG A 67 7.92 -1.05 5.85
C ARG A 67 7.19 0.27 5.94
N THR A 68 7.28 1.08 4.90
CA THR A 68 6.64 2.40 4.84
C THR A 68 5.55 2.44 3.79
N VAL A 69 4.65 3.42 3.90
CA VAL A 69 3.64 3.70 2.88
C VAL A 69 4.31 3.94 1.52
N ASN A 70 5.45 4.65 1.49
CA ASN A 70 6.23 4.86 0.27
C ASN A 70 6.70 3.55 -0.38
N ASP A 71 7.15 2.57 0.41
CA ASP A 71 7.57 1.26 -0.13
C ASP A 71 6.41 0.56 -0.85
N VAL A 72 5.20 0.62 -0.29
CA VAL A 72 4.00 0.04 -0.92
C VAL A 72 3.65 0.78 -2.21
N VAL A 73 3.67 2.12 -2.19
CA VAL A 73 3.42 2.94 -3.38
C VAL A 73 4.42 2.61 -4.48
N GLU A 74 5.71 2.49 -4.15
CA GLU A 74 6.75 2.16 -5.12
C GLU A 74 6.61 0.73 -5.65
N ALA A 75 6.27 -0.25 -4.81
CA ALA A 75 6.03 -1.63 -5.24
C ALA A 75 4.86 -1.70 -6.23
N VAL A 76 3.74 -1.05 -5.91
CA VAL A 76 2.58 -0.97 -6.80
C VAL A 76 2.92 -0.21 -8.07
N TYR A 77 3.57 0.96 -7.96
CA TYR A 77 3.98 1.76 -9.12
C TYR A 77 4.84 0.94 -10.08
N ARG A 78 5.80 0.18 -9.56
CA ARG A 78 6.60 -0.76 -10.35
C ARG A 78 5.72 -1.84 -10.99
N LEU A 79 4.78 -2.45 -10.28
CA LEU A 79 3.92 -3.50 -10.85
C LEU A 79 3.01 -3.00 -11.98
N VAL A 80 2.47 -1.78 -11.86
CA VAL A 80 1.58 -1.22 -12.89
C VAL A 80 2.40 -0.70 -14.10
N ASN A 81 3.61 -0.17 -13.88
CA ASN A 81 4.44 0.42 -14.94
C ASN A 81 5.52 -0.50 -15.52
N ASN A 82 5.88 -1.60 -14.86
CA ASN A 82 6.84 -2.62 -15.33
C ASN A 82 6.13 -3.80 -16.01
N ALA A 83 4.83 -3.68 -16.28
CA ALA A 83 4.15 -4.56 -17.22
C ALA A 83 4.56 -4.17 -18.65
N ALA A 84 5.76 -4.60 -19.05
CA ALA A 84 6.19 -4.66 -20.45
C ALA A 84 5.65 -5.92 -21.12
#